data_AF-A0A2G6KK87-F1
#
_entry.id   AF-A0A2G6KK87-F1
#
_cell.length_a   1.000
_cell.length_b   1.000
_cell.length_c   1.000
_cell.angle_alpha   90.00
_cell.angle_beta   90.00
_cell.angle_gamma   90.00
#
_symmetry.space_group_name_H-M   'P 1'
#
loop_
_entity.id
_entity.type
_entity.pdbx_description
1 polymer ?
#
loop_
_entity_poly.entity_id
_entity_poly.type
_entity_poly.pdbx_seq_one_letter_code
_entity_poly.pdbx_strand_id
1 'polypeptide(L)'
;MKPRGKYFEDFVIGETFEPPGRTITESDVMLFAGLSGDYKQVHTDEEYCKKHSIYKTRIAHGLFGLALVEGLKFREGVFEGTALASLEMIAQRDVLCTSARELKKK
;
A
#
# COMPACT_ATOMS: atom_id res chain seq x y z
N MET A 1 10.53 -25.03 13.30
CA MET A 1 9.74 -25.01 12.05
C MET A 1 10.67 -24.57 10.93
N LYS A 2 10.74 -25.30 9.81
CA LYS A 2 11.57 -24.89 8.67
C LYS A 2 10.90 -23.67 8.00
N PRO A 3 11.63 -22.59 7.67
CA PRO A 3 11.06 -21.48 6.94
C PRO A 3 10.55 -21.96 5.57
N ARG A 4 9.44 -21.37 5.12
CA ARG A 4 8.78 -21.71 3.85
C ARG A 4 9.30 -20.86 2.68
N GLY A 5 9.91 -19.72 2.98
CA GLY A 5 10.51 -18.83 1.99
C GLY A 5 11.82 -19.35 1.42
N LYS A 6 12.24 -18.71 0.34
CA LYS A 6 13.52 -18.89 -0.34
C LYS A 6 14.66 -18.28 0.45
N TYR A 7 15.81 -18.94 0.47
CA TYR A 7 17.08 -18.33 0.85
C TYR A 7 17.72 -17.63 -0.34
N PHE A 8 18.81 -16.91 -0.10
CA PHE A 8 19.49 -16.10 -1.12
C PHE A 8 19.87 -16.94 -2.36
N GLU A 9 20.31 -18.17 -2.14
CA GLU A 9 20.78 -19.10 -3.16
C GLU A 9 19.65 -19.67 -4.03
N ASP A 10 18.39 -19.57 -3.58
CA ASP A 10 17.22 -20.11 -4.29
C ASP A 10 16.65 -19.11 -5.33
N PHE A 11 17.15 -17.88 -5.35
CA PHE A 11 16.71 -16.84 -6.28
C PHE A 11 17.48 -16.90 -7.60
N VAL A 12 16.75 -16.66 -8.70
CA VAL A 12 17.33 -16.56 -10.04
C VAL A 12 17.19 -15.11 -10.53
N ILE A 13 18.24 -14.56 -11.15
CA ILE A 13 18.20 -13.21 -11.71
C ILE A 13 17.09 -13.13 -12.77
N GLY A 14 16.25 -12.11 -12.65
CA GLY A 14 15.09 -11.90 -13.53
C GLY A 14 13.82 -12.61 -13.08
N GLU A 15 13.85 -13.35 -11.97
CA GLU A 15 12.64 -13.93 -11.37
C GLU A 15 11.68 -12.82 -10.90
N THR A 16 10.39 -12.97 -11.23
CA THR A 16 9.33 -12.02 -10.88
C THR A 16 8.23 -12.72 -10.11
N PHE A 17 7.63 -12.01 -9.16
CA PHE A 17 6.51 -12.50 -8.35
C PHE A 17 5.35 -11.51 -8.42
N GLU A 18 4.12 -12.04 -8.40
CA GLU A 18 2.91 -11.22 -8.44
C GLU A 18 2.08 -11.49 -7.17
N PRO A 19 2.18 -10.63 -6.15
CA PRO A 19 1.46 -10.83 -4.90
C PRO A 19 -0.05 -10.64 -5.10
N PRO A 20 -0.88 -11.14 -4.16
CA PRO A 20 -2.33 -10.95 -4.25
C PRO A 20 -2.72 -9.47 -4.21
N GLY A 21 -3.69 -9.09 -5.04
CA GLY A 21 -4.27 -7.75 -5.01
C GLY A 21 -5.08 -7.46 -3.74
N ARG A 22 -5.18 -6.18 -3.39
CA ARG A 22 -6.11 -5.69 -2.34
C ARG A 22 -6.69 -4.34 -2.77
N THR A 23 -8.01 -4.25 -2.78
CA THR A 23 -8.72 -2.98 -2.96
C THR A 23 -8.55 -2.10 -1.71
N ILE A 24 -8.18 -0.84 -1.93
CA ILE A 24 -8.03 0.16 -0.88
C ILE A 24 -9.30 1.01 -0.79
N THR A 25 -9.76 1.19 0.43
CA THR A 25 -10.98 1.90 0.78
C THR A 25 -10.69 3.09 1.68
N GLU A 26 -11.67 3.96 1.85
CA GLU A 26 -11.62 5.07 2.79
C GLU A 26 -11.30 4.61 4.22
N SER A 27 -11.81 3.45 4.63
CA SER A 27 -11.54 2.91 5.96
C SER A 27 -10.04 2.65 6.16
N ASP A 28 -9.33 2.17 5.16
CA ASP A 28 -7.89 1.92 5.25
C ASP A 28 -7.10 3.22 5.43
N VAL A 29 -7.47 4.27 4.68
CA VAL A 29 -6.84 5.59 4.77
C VAL A 29 -7.07 6.20 6.15
N MET A 30 -8.30 6.12 6.68
CA MET A 30 -8.62 6.66 8.00
C MET A 30 -7.96 5.86 9.14
N LEU A 31 -7.89 4.53 9.02
CA LEU A 31 -7.17 3.69 9.97
C LEU A 31 -5.68 4.00 9.99
N PHE A 32 -5.06 4.21 8.82
CA PHE A 32 -3.65 4.57 8.75
C PHE A 32 -3.39 5.99 9.29
N ALA A 33 -4.28 6.95 9.03
CA ALA A 33 -4.21 8.26 9.68
C ALA A 33 -4.27 8.13 11.22
N GLY A 34 -5.17 7.27 11.73
CA GLY A 34 -5.26 6.97 13.16
C GLY A 34 -4.01 6.32 13.74
N LEU A 35 -3.44 5.35 13.03
CA LEU A 35 -2.24 4.63 13.46
C LEU A 35 -0.98 5.52 13.43
N SER A 36 -0.82 6.30 12.37
CA SER A 36 0.38 7.12 12.13
C SER A 36 0.32 8.51 12.77
N GLY A 37 -0.87 9.00 13.10
CA GLY A 37 -1.10 10.39 13.50
C GLY A 37 -1.10 11.39 12.33
N ASP A 38 -0.94 10.93 11.09
CA ASP A 38 -0.91 11.80 9.91
C ASP A 38 -2.33 12.11 9.40
N TYR A 39 -2.90 13.20 9.91
CA TYR A 39 -4.24 13.69 9.55
C TYR A 39 -4.24 14.82 8.52
N LYS A 40 -3.18 15.00 7.74
CA LYS A 40 -3.13 16.05 6.69
C LYS A 40 -4.37 15.99 5.80
N GLN A 41 -4.91 17.16 5.46
CA GLN A 41 -6.19 17.32 4.77
C GLN A 41 -6.24 16.60 3.41
N VAL A 42 -5.08 16.45 2.75
CA VAL A 42 -4.97 15.73 1.47
C VAL A 42 -5.37 14.25 1.57
N HIS A 43 -5.32 13.67 2.78
CA HIS A 43 -5.72 12.30 3.06
C HIS A 43 -7.11 12.20 3.71
N THR A 44 -7.56 13.24 4.42
CA THR A 44 -8.68 13.15 5.35
C THR A 44 -9.89 14.02 5.00
N ASP A 45 -9.70 15.10 4.23
CA ASP A 45 -10.75 16.08 3.93
C ASP A 45 -11.08 16.13 2.43
N GLU A 46 -12.26 15.62 2.08
CA GLU A 46 -12.76 15.58 0.70
C GLU A 46 -13.08 16.98 0.15
N GLU A 47 -13.63 17.88 0.97
CA GLU A 47 -14.03 19.22 0.55
C GLU A 47 -12.82 20.12 0.33
N TYR A 48 -11.81 19.98 1.19
CA TYR A 48 -10.50 20.57 0.96
C TYR A 48 -9.90 20.08 -0.37
N CYS A 49 -9.92 18.77 -0.62
CA CYS A 49 -9.33 18.19 -1.82
C CYS A 49 -10.02 18.66 -3.11
N LYS A 50 -11.36 18.72 -3.16
CA LYS A 50 -12.10 19.25 -4.31
C LYS A 50 -11.65 20.68 -4.67
N LYS A 51 -11.42 21.52 -3.66
CA LYS A 51 -11.04 22.92 -3.84
C LYS A 51 -9.56 23.10 -4.17
N HIS A 52 -8.68 22.42 -3.44
CA HIS A 52 -7.25 22.75 -3.39
C HIS A 52 -6.32 21.67 -3.95
N SER A 53 -6.74 20.39 -3.95
CA SER A 53 -5.90 19.30 -4.46
C SER A 53 -5.91 19.25 -5.99
N ILE A 54 -4.78 18.84 -6.58
CA ILE A 54 -4.66 18.51 -8.00
C ILE A 54 -5.46 17.25 -8.35
N TYR A 55 -5.66 16.36 -7.37
CA TYR A 55 -6.38 15.09 -7.55
C TYR A 55 -7.89 15.23 -7.43
N LYS A 56 -8.39 16.38 -6.94
CA LYS A 56 -9.82 16.67 -6.71
C LYS A 56 -10.56 15.68 -5.81
N THR A 57 -9.82 14.81 -5.14
CA THR A 57 -10.29 13.84 -4.15
C THR A 57 -9.13 13.49 -3.21
N ARG A 58 -9.43 12.78 -2.12
CA ARG A 58 -8.40 12.31 -1.17
C ARG A 58 -7.49 11.26 -1.80
N ILE A 59 -6.24 11.26 -1.37
CA ILE A 59 -5.27 10.22 -1.73
C ILE A 59 -4.81 9.50 -0.47
N ALA A 60 -4.45 8.23 -0.59
CA ALA A 60 -3.87 7.50 0.52
C ALA A 60 -2.44 8.02 0.83
N HIS A 61 -1.96 7.79 2.06
CA HIS A 61 -0.61 8.18 2.45
C HIS A 61 0.43 7.40 1.63
N GLY A 62 1.52 8.06 1.21
CA GLY A 62 2.62 7.37 0.55
C GLY A 62 3.20 6.23 1.43
N LEU A 63 3.37 6.50 2.73
CA LEU A 63 3.82 5.50 3.70
C LEU A 63 2.82 4.36 3.91
N PHE A 64 1.52 4.61 3.77
CA PHE A 64 0.51 3.56 3.78
C PHE A 64 0.72 2.61 2.60
N GLY A 65 0.98 3.16 1.41
CA GLY A 65 1.31 2.36 0.22
C GLY A 65 2.54 1.47 0.44
N LEU A 66 3.61 2.01 1.03
CA LEU A 66 4.81 1.21 1.33
C LEU A 66 4.53 0.10 2.34
N ALA A 67 3.84 0.42 3.44
CA ALA A 67 3.47 -0.56 4.46
C ALA A 67 2.57 -1.67 3.89
N LEU A 68 1.64 -1.30 3.00
CA LEU A 68 0.78 -2.24 2.31
C LEU A 68 1.58 -3.18 1.40
N VAL A 69 2.48 -2.64 0.57
CA VAL A 69 3.31 -3.44 -0.36
C VAL A 69 4.16 -4.44 0.42
N GLU A 70 4.74 -4.04 1.55
CA GLU A 70 5.50 -4.97 2.40
C GLU A 70 4.62 -6.13 2.89
N GLY A 71 3.40 -5.84 3.35
CA GLY A 71 2.44 -6.88 3.74
C GLY A 71 2.04 -7.80 2.58
N LEU A 72 1.80 -7.26 1.38
CA LEU A 72 1.48 -8.05 0.20
C LEU A 72 2.66 -8.92 -0.26
N LYS A 73 3.89 -8.41 -0.18
CA LYS A 73 5.13 -9.13 -0.47
C LYS A 73 5.25 -10.40 0.37
N PHE A 74 4.96 -10.32 1.67
CA PHE A 74 5.02 -11.49 2.55
C PHE A 74 3.89 -12.50 2.31
N ARG A 75 2.73 -12.04 1.81
CA ARG A 75 1.60 -12.94 1.49
C ARG A 75 1.86 -13.83 0.27
N GLU A 76 2.85 -13.50 -0.54
CA GLU A 76 3.33 -14.36 -1.62
C GLU A 76 4.07 -15.61 -1.09
N GLY A 77 4.56 -15.59 0.16
CA GLY A 77 5.20 -16.72 0.82
C GLY A 77 6.69 -16.91 0.47
N VAL A 78 7.18 -16.28 -0.60
CA VAL A 78 8.58 -16.37 -1.06
C VAL A 78 9.59 -15.88 -0.02
N PHE A 79 9.19 -14.96 0.85
CA PHE A 79 10.06 -14.33 1.86
C PHE A 79 9.83 -14.84 3.29
N GLU A 80 8.96 -15.84 3.46
CA GLU A 80 8.44 -16.23 4.77
C GLU A 80 9.50 -16.94 5.64
N GLY A 81 9.93 -16.25 6.69
CA GLY A 81 10.92 -16.74 7.64
C GLY A 81 12.36 -16.66 7.14
N THR A 82 12.61 -16.01 6.01
CA THR A 82 13.96 -15.82 5.43
C THR A 82 14.34 -14.35 5.24
N ALA A 83 13.36 -13.45 5.04
CA ALA A 83 13.63 -12.02 4.92
C ALA A 83 13.77 -11.32 6.29
N LEU A 84 14.74 -10.42 6.39
CA LEU A 84 14.99 -9.59 7.58
C LEU A 84 14.49 -8.15 7.43
N ALA A 85 14.70 -7.55 6.26
CA ALA A 85 14.35 -6.15 5.99
C ALA A 85 14.22 -5.90 4.49
N SER A 86 13.44 -4.88 4.13
CA SER A 86 13.52 -4.22 2.82
C SER A 86 14.58 -3.11 2.90
N LEU A 87 15.54 -3.12 1.96
CA LEU A 87 16.60 -2.12 1.91
C LEU A 87 16.10 -0.78 1.39
N GLU A 88 15.25 -0.82 0.35
CA GLU A 88 14.72 0.36 -0.31
C GLU A 88 13.31 0.08 -0.84
N MET A 89 12.44 1.07 -0.71
CA MET A 89 11.14 1.10 -1.37
C MET A 89 10.85 2.52 -1.82
N ILE A 90 10.49 2.69 -3.09
CA ILE A 90 10.19 4.00 -3.66
C ILE A 90 8.72 4.04 -4.10
N ALA A 91 7.97 4.97 -3.53
CA ALA A 91 6.63 5.28 -4.00
C ALA A 91 6.71 6.14 -5.26
N GLN A 92 6.26 5.59 -6.40
CA GLN A 92 6.31 6.28 -7.70
C GLN A 92 5.00 6.98 -8.06
N ARG A 93 3.88 6.52 -7.50
CA ARG A 93 2.53 6.99 -7.84
C ARG A 93 1.65 7.03 -6.60
N ASP A 94 0.77 8.03 -6.57
CA ASP A 94 -0.23 8.16 -5.52
C ASP A 94 -1.37 7.17 -5.72
N VAL A 95 -1.90 6.66 -4.61
CA VAL A 95 -3.07 5.77 -4.60
C VAL A 95 -4.29 6.62 -4.30
N LEU A 96 -5.22 6.71 -5.26
CA LEU A 96 -6.45 7.46 -5.09
C LEU A 96 -7.36 6.75 -4.08
N CYS A 97 -7.96 7.52 -3.18
CA CYS A 97 -8.99 7.02 -2.29
C CYS A 97 -10.34 7.04 -3.04
N THR A 98 -10.72 5.94 -3.68
CA THR A 98 -12.07 5.81 -4.24
C THR A 98 -13.09 5.60 -3.13
N SER A 99 -14.10 6.48 -3.08
CA SER A 99 -15.27 6.23 -2.22
C SER A 99 -16.08 5.04 -2.75
N ALA A 100 -16.74 4.30 -1.87
CA ALA A 100 -17.64 3.20 -2.26
C ALA A 100 -18.81 3.65 -3.17
N ARG A 101 -19.14 4.95 -3.18
CA ARG A 101 -20.16 5.52 -4.08
C ARG A 101 -19.68 5.66 -5.52
N GLU A 102 -18.39 5.84 -5.74
CA GLU A 102 -17.77 5.98 -7.07
C GLU A 102 -17.64 4.62 -7.77
N LEU A 103 -17.39 3.55 -7.01
CA LEU A 103 -17.29 2.18 -7.55
C LEU A 103 -18.60 1.65 -8.12
N LYS A 104 -19.76 2.14 -7.66
CA LYS A 104 -21.09 1.72 -8.17
C LYS A 104 -21.53 2.43 -9.45
N LYS A 105 -20.75 3.42 -9.93
CA LYS A 105 -21.05 4.17 -11.16
C LYS A 105 -20.26 3.66 -12.38
N LYS A 106 -19.40 2.66 -12.22
CA LYS A 106 -18.76 1.91 -13.29
C LYS A 106 -19.47 0.57 -13.46
#